data_AF-U5D929-F1
#
_entry.id   AF-U5D929-F1
#
_cell.length_a   1.000
_cell.length_b   1.000
_cell.length_c   1.000
_cell.angle_alpha   90.00
_cell.angle_beta   90.00
_cell.angle_gamma   90.00
#
_symmetry.space_group_name_H-M   'P 1'
#
loop_
_entity.id
_entity.type
_entity.pdbx_description
1 polymer ?
#
loop_
_entity_poly.entity_id
_entity_poly.type
_entity_poly.pdbx_seq_one_letter_code
_entity_poly.pdbx_strand_id
1 'polypeptide(L)'
;MQFANNSITRYKLVEETICYGVSNNFATILAISPSAFLERALDPSHGHSVMSATSTIQSRFLSTGSLGDPLAADALRRAWATVDADSCPRQYNFHLHTVCSDGKLEPEVLIEQAIELGLAGLAITDHHRVSGFGRAWQRLQQIARACPQRSLPHLWSGVEINGWLDGTEVHLLGYAFDPDCRLLSRYLQGSAVPVVQAVEVINALHEAGGMVVLAHPARYGRSVTELIPAAARLGVDGVETYYAYKNPIPWQPSPMQTRVVRELSATYGLFDTCGTDTHGPSLLSRL
;
A
#
# COMPACT_ATOMS: atom_id res chain seq x y z
N MET A 1 -24.79 6.26 -50.58
CA MET A 1 -24.08 7.56 -50.69
C MET A 1 -24.12 8.20 -49.32
N GLN A 2 -23.09 8.77 -48.71
CA GLN A 2 -21.64 8.74 -48.84
C GLN A 2 -21.12 9.36 -47.52
N PHE A 3 -19.92 8.97 -47.14
CA PHE A 3 -19.26 9.16 -45.84
C PHE A 3 -18.97 10.61 -45.36
N ALA A 4 -18.75 10.68 -44.03
CA ALA A 4 -17.73 11.45 -43.31
C ALA A 4 -17.91 12.97 -43.05
N ASN A 5 -17.95 13.34 -41.75
CA ASN A 5 -16.84 14.08 -41.12
C ASN A 5 -17.01 14.15 -39.58
N ASN A 6 -16.17 13.38 -38.87
CA ASN A 6 -15.92 13.51 -37.43
C ASN A 6 -14.57 14.24 -37.27
N SER A 7 -14.57 15.48 -36.80
CA SER A 7 -13.37 16.17 -36.34
C SER A 7 -13.22 15.96 -34.83
N ILE A 8 -12.40 14.98 -34.45
CA ILE A 8 -11.96 14.78 -33.07
C ILE A 8 -10.71 15.64 -32.87
N THR A 9 -10.83 16.72 -32.11
CA THR A 9 -9.70 17.51 -31.63
C THR A 9 -9.03 16.72 -30.50
N ARG A 10 -7.85 16.13 -30.76
CA ARG A 10 -6.99 15.53 -29.73
C ARG A 10 -6.38 16.65 -28.90
N TYR A 11 -6.77 16.77 -27.63
CA TYR A 11 -5.99 17.51 -26.64
C TYR A 11 -4.71 16.74 -26.37
N LYS A 12 -3.57 17.37 -26.69
CA LYS A 12 -2.24 16.88 -26.35
C LYS A 12 -1.96 17.42 -24.94
N LEU A 13 -2.07 16.57 -23.92
CA LEU A 13 -1.57 16.91 -22.58
C LEU A 13 -0.04 16.96 -22.68
N VAL A 14 0.51 18.16 -22.55
CA VAL A 14 1.93 18.39 -22.33
C VAL A 14 2.07 18.51 -20.81
N GLU A 15 2.46 17.42 -20.15
CA GLU A 15 2.82 17.48 -18.73
C GLU A 15 4.24 18.02 -18.59
N GLU A 16 4.38 19.34 -18.57
CA GLU A 16 5.53 19.99 -17.97
C GLU A 16 5.25 20.14 -16.47
N THR A 17 5.79 19.24 -15.65
CA THR A 17 5.83 19.44 -14.20
C THR A 17 6.89 20.49 -13.89
N ILE A 18 6.47 21.75 -13.85
CA ILE A 18 7.29 22.87 -13.39
C ILE A 18 7.36 22.78 -11.86
N CYS A 19 8.54 22.46 -11.34
CA CYS A 19 8.82 22.55 -9.91
C CYS A 19 9.00 24.02 -9.53
N TYR A 20 8.00 24.62 -8.89
CA TYR A 20 8.16 25.94 -8.26
C TYR A 20 9.00 25.80 -6.99
N GLY A 21 10.28 26.14 -7.08
CA GLY A 21 11.11 26.46 -5.92
C GLY A 21 10.87 27.91 -5.52
N VAL A 22 10.41 28.14 -4.28
CA VAL A 22 10.38 29.48 -3.70
C VAL A 22 11.79 29.84 -3.28
N SER A 23 12.55 30.51 -4.16
CA SER A 23 13.70 31.31 -3.75
C SER A 23 14.01 32.39 -4.79
N ASN A 24 13.92 33.65 -4.38
CA ASN A 24 14.39 34.81 -5.13
C ASN A 24 15.88 34.64 -5.50
N ASN A 25 16.17 34.48 -6.79
CA ASN A 25 17.19 35.22 -7.55
C ASN A 25 17.48 34.54 -8.89
N PHE A 26 17.72 35.38 -9.90
CA PHE A 26 18.10 35.05 -11.27
C PHE A 26 19.21 33.98 -11.38
N ALA A 27 19.09 33.02 -12.31
CA ALA A 27 20.11 32.70 -13.33
C ALA A 27 19.82 31.42 -14.15
N THR A 28 19.91 31.61 -15.47
CA THR A 28 20.59 30.77 -16.49
C THR A 28 20.14 29.32 -16.74
N ILE A 29 19.54 29.11 -17.92
CA ILE A 29 19.28 27.82 -18.56
C ILE A 29 20.58 27.33 -19.24
N LEU A 30 21.10 26.17 -18.84
CA LEU A 30 22.12 25.42 -19.58
C LEU A 30 21.48 24.20 -20.22
N ALA A 31 21.47 24.16 -21.56
CA ALA A 31 21.04 23.01 -22.36
C ALA A 31 22.19 21.99 -22.46
N ILE A 32 21.91 20.71 -22.19
CA ILE A 32 22.82 19.60 -22.41
C ILE A 32 22.29 18.77 -23.61
N SER A 33 23.15 18.53 -24.59
CA SER A 33 22.85 17.70 -25.77
C SER A 33 23.01 16.19 -25.46
N PRO A 34 22.31 15.30 -26.19
CA PRO A 34 22.52 13.86 -26.06
C PRO A 34 23.52 13.35 -27.11
N SER A 35 24.52 12.58 -26.68
CA SER A 35 25.32 11.70 -27.54
C SER A 35 25.63 10.45 -26.72
N ALA A 36 24.87 9.38 -26.96
CA ALA A 36 25.25 8.24 -27.80
C ALA A 36 26.14 7.24 -27.05
N PHE A 37 25.66 6.02 -26.84
CA PHE A 37 26.46 4.80 -27.01
C PHE A 37 25.55 3.57 -27.17
N LEU A 38 25.66 2.95 -28.33
CA LEU A 38 25.19 1.62 -28.67
C LEU A 38 26.46 0.81 -28.95
N GLU A 39 26.66 -0.32 -28.27
CA GLU A 39 26.85 -1.64 -28.89
C GLU A 39 27.30 -2.71 -27.88
N ARG A 40 26.72 -3.89 -28.06
CA ARG A 40 27.07 -5.16 -27.41
C ARG A 40 28.23 -5.81 -28.18
N ALA A 41 29.07 -6.55 -27.46
CA ALA A 41 29.74 -7.73 -28.00
C ALA A 41 29.66 -8.87 -26.98
N LEU A 42 29.30 -10.05 -27.48
CA LEU A 42 29.23 -11.35 -26.79
C LEU A 42 30.58 -12.06 -26.88
N ASP A 43 30.96 -12.80 -25.84
CA ASP A 43 31.93 -13.90 -25.92
C ASP A 43 31.45 -15.07 -25.02
N PRO A 44 31.33 -16.31 -25.55
CA PRO A 44 30.91 -17.47 -24.77
C PRO A 44 32.09 -18.37 -24.39
N SER A 45 32.31 -18.63 -23.09
CA SER A 45 33.05 -19.82 -22.67
C SER A 45 32.85 -20.22 -21.20
N HIS A 46 32.34 -21.45 -21.04
CA HIS A 46 32.60 -22.43 -19.98
C HIS A 46 32.09 -22.21 -18.53
N GLY A 47 31.39 -23.24 -18.03
CA GLY A 47 31.56 -23.72 -16.66
C GLY A 47 30.28 -23.83 -15.83
N HIS A 48 29.79 -25.06 -15.67
CA HIS A 48 28.68 -25.41 -14.78
C HIS A 48 28.91 -24.97 -13.32
N SER A 49 27.90 -24.32 -12.72
CA SER A 49 27.60 -24.45 -11.30
C SER A 49 26.10 -24.24 -11.09
N VAL A 50 25.43 -25.22 -10.50
CA VAL A 50 24.02 -25.17 -10.14
C VAL A 50 23.90 -24.27 -8.91
N MET A 51 23.71 -22.97 -9.13
CA MET A 51 23.38 -22.04 -8.06
C MET A 51 21.87 -22.07 -7.80
N SER A 52 21.54 -22.32 -6.54
CA SER A 52 20.20 -22.20 -5.96
C SER A 52 19.55 -20.86 -6.34
N ALA A 53 18.35 -20.93 -6.92
CA ALA A 53 17.61 -19.79 -7.47
C ALA A 53 16.89 -18.96 -6.40
N THR A 54 17.62 -18.48 -5.39
CA THR A 54 17.10 -17.50 -4.42
C THR A 54 17.47 -16.05 -4.74
N SER A 55 18.21 -15.77 -5.84
CA SER A 55 18.83 -14.45 -6.04
C SER A 55 18.17 -13.50 -7.05
N THR A 56 16.95 -13.76 -7.54
CA THR A 56 16.36 -12.92 -8.61
C THR A 56 15.40 -11.84 -8.11
N ILE A 57 14.86 -11.95 -6.88
CA ILE A 57 13.80 -11.04 -6.40
C ILE A 57 14.38 -9.76 -5.77
N GLN A 58 15.52 -9.85 -5.07
CA GLN A 58 16.18 -8.68 -4.49
C GLN A 58 16.61 -7.64 -5.53
N SER A 59 16.81 -8.00 -6.79
CA SER A 59 17.31 -7.06 -7.80
C SER A 59 16.25 -6.07 -8.32
N ARG A 60 14.96 -6.26 -8.04
CA ARG A 60 13.89 -5.32 -8.44
C ARG A 60 13.70 -4.15 -7.48
N PHE A 61 14.22 -4.25 -6.26
CA PHE A 61 14.12 -3.23 -5.20
C PHE A 61 15.47 -2.69 -4.73
N LEU A 62 16.55 -2.85 -5.54
CA LEU A 62 17.85 -2.27 -5.20
C LEU A 62 17.78 -0.74 -5.18
N SER A 63 17.91 -0.21 -3.96
CA SER A 63 18.31 1.14 -3.54
C SER A 63 18.43 2.17 -4.68
N THR A 64 17.29 2.64 -5.17
CA THR A 64 17.22 3.97 -5.76
C THR A 64 17.14 4.94 -4.59
N GLY A 65 18.12 5.82 -4.45
CA GLY A 65 18.23 6.71 -3.30
C GLY A 65 16.90 7.36 -2.87
N SER A 66 16.76 7.55 -1.56
CA SER A 66 15.69 8.25 -0.84
C SER A 66 14.40 7.47 -0.49
N LEU A 67 13.99 6.45 -1.26
CA LEU A 67 12.76 5.70 -0.92
C LEU A 67 13.04 4.52 0.04
N GLY A 68 12.14 4.34 1.02
CA GLY A 68 12.16 3.16 1.89
C GLY A 68 11.77 1.88 1.14
N ASP A 69 12.35 0.75 1.54
CA ASP A 69 12.03 -0.57 0.96
C ASP A 69 10.57 -0.96 1.31
N PRO A 70 9.69 -1.16 0.31
CA PRO A 70 8.27 -1.47 0.54
C PRO A 70 8.06 -2.81 1.24
N LEU A 71 9.07 -3.69 1.27
CA LEU A 71 9.05 -5.01 1.90
C LEU A 71 9.63 -5.00 3.32
N ALA A 72 10.04 -3.83 3.84
CA ALA A 72 10.71 -3.72 5.13
C ALA A 72 9.74 -3.89 6.32
N ALA A 73 9.46 -5.13 6.68
CA ALA A 73 8.61 -5.49 7.82
C ALA A 73 9.11 -4.90 9.16
N ASP A 74 10.43 -4.76 9.35
CA ASP A 74 10.96 -4.11 10.57
C ASP A 74 10.65 -2.61 10.62
N ALA A 75 10.63 -1.92 9.48
CA ALA A 75 10.22 -0.52 9.42
C ALA A 75 8.72 -0.39 9.72
N LEU A 76 7.91 -1.32 9.21
CA LEU A 76 6.48 -1.38 9.48
C LEU A 76 6.19 -1.60 10.97
N ARG A 77 6.87 -2.56 11.61
CA ARG A 77 6.77 -2.81 13.07
C ARG A 77 7.12 -1.57 13.89
N ARG A 78 8.17 -0.83 13.51
CA ARG A 78 8.53 0.43 14.18
C ARG A 78 7.47 1.50 14.01
N ALA A 79 6.84 1.59 12.83
CA ALA A 79 5.73 2.52 12.62
C ALA A 79 4.55 2.16 13.52
N TRP A 80 4.08 0.91 13.49
CA TRP A 80 2.96 0.44 14.32
C TRP A 80 3.20 0.56 15.83
N ALA A 81 4.45 0.41 16.30
CA ALA A 81 4.80 0.65 17.70
C ALA A 81 4.56 2.09 18.18
N THR A 82 4.35 3.04 17.25
CA THR A 82 4.09 4.45 17.55
C THR A 82 2.67 4.90 17.23
N VAL A 83 1.84 4.02 16.64
CA VAL A 83 0.48 4.39 16.21
C VAL A 83 -0.41 4.65 17.42
N ASP A 84 -1.18 5.73 17.32
CA ASP A 84 -2.19 6.13 18.30
C ASP A 84 -3.46 6.69 17.62
N ALA A 85 -4.36 7.29 18.42
CA ALA A 85 -5.64 7.82 17.96
C ALA A 85 -5.53 9.02 17.02
N ASP A 86 -4.39 9.72 17.02
CA ASP A 86 -4.15 10.94 16.25
C ASP A 86 -3.28 10.66 15.00
N SER A 87 -2.73 9.45 14.89
CA SER A 87 -1.86 9.04 13.80
C SER A 87 -2.56 9.02 12.43
N CYS A 88 -3.80 8.54 12.37
CA CYS A 88 -4.59 8.52 11.14
C CYS A 88 -5.52 9.74 11.07
N PRO A 89 -5.70 10.39 9.91
CA PRO A 89 -5.08 10.11 8.61
C PRO A 89 -3.84 10.94 8.31
N ARG A 90 -3.23 11.60 9.30
CA ARG A 90 -2.27 12.71 9.07
C ARG A 90 -0.80 12.35 9.25
N GLN A 91 -0.49 11.22 9.88
CA GLN A 91 0.87 10.71 10.04
C GLN A 91 1.03 9.36 9.36
N TYR A 92 0.08 8.45 9.58
CA TYR A 92 0.03 7.15 8.95
C TYR A 92 -1.36 6.82 8.42
N ASN A 93 -1.44 6.03 7.36
CA ASN A 93 -2.70 5.45 6.89
C ASN A 93 -2.44 4.07 6.28
N PHE A 94 -2.87 3.00 6.96
CA PHE A 94 -2.61 1.62 6.54
C PHE A 94 -3.84 0.92 5.93
N HIS A 95 -4.94 1.63 5.68
CA HIS A 95 -6.13 1.04 5.07
C HIS A 95 -6.81 2.05 4.16
N LEU A 96 -6.70 1.86 2.86
CA LEU A 96 -7.25 2.75 1.84
C LEU A 96 -7.38 2.03 0.50
N HIS A 97 -8.33 2.49 -0.32
CA HIS A 97 -8.69 1.88 -1.58
C HIS A 97 -8.56 2.87 -2.74
N THR A 98 -8.22 2.34 -3.91
CA THR A 98 -8.05 3.09 -5.15
C THR A 98 -9.06 2.61 -6.19
N VAL A 99 -9.05 3.24 -7.37
CA VAL A 99 -9.83 2.76 -8.53
C VAL A 99 -9.42 1.36 -9.00
N CYS A 100 -8.34 0.79 -8.46
CA CYS A 100 -7.97 -0.58 -8.78
C CYS A 100 -8.91 -1.60 -8.11
N SER A 101 -9.60 -1.28 -7.02
CA SER A 101 -10.71 -2.08 -6.47
C SER A 101 -12.05 -1.35 -6.65
N ASP A 102 -12.47 -0.64 -5.61
CA ASP A 102 -13.77 -0.02 -5.40
C ASP A 102 -13.66 1.38 -4.78
N GLY A 103 -12.43 1.89 -4.65
CA GLY A 103 -12.17 3.29 -4.33
C GLY A 103 -12.34 4.21 -5.53
N LYS A 104 -12.23 5.52 -5.27
CA LYS A 104 -12.37 6.59 -6.29
C LYS A 104 -11.09 7.36 -6.56
N LEU A 105 -10.04 7.09 -5.79
CA LEU A 105 -8.74 7.73 -5.96
C LEU A 105 -7.89 6.99 -6.99
N GLU A 106 -7.36 7.73 -7.96
CA GLU A 106 -6.24 7.23 -8.76
C GLU A 106 -5.00 7.09 -7.86
N PRO A 107 -4.23 5.98 -7.94
CA PRO A 107 -3.04 5.77 -7.13
C PRO A 107 -2.03 6.93 -7.19
N GLU A 108 -1.91 7.61 -8.33
CA GLU A 108 -1.01 8.76 -8.49
C GLU A 108 -1.51 9.99 -7.73
N VAL A 109 -2.82 10.27 -7.81
CA VAL A 109 -3.46 11.36 -7.04
C VAL A 109 -3.38 11.08 -5.54
N LEU A 110 -3.54 9.82 -5.15
CA LEU A 110 -3.40 9.38 -3.77
C LEU A 110 -2.00 9.68 -3.21
N ILE A 111 -0.95 9.40 -3.98
CA ILE A 111 0.43 9.72 -3.58
C ILE A 111 0.64 11.21 -3.43
N GLU A 112 0.07 12.05 -4.30
CA GLU A 112 0.18 13.51 -4.12
C GLU A 112 -0.51 13.96 -2.83
N GLN A 113 -1.72 13.47 -2.53
CA GLN A 113 -2.40 13.77 -1.26
C GLN A 113 -1.57 13.31 -0.05
N ALA A 114 -0.96 12.13 -0.12
CA ALA A 114 -0.12 11.61 0.96
C ALA A 114 1.11 12.52 1.22
N ILE A 115 1.73 13.03 0.16
CA ILE A 115 2.87 13.94 0.29
C ILE A 115 2.42 15.32 0.80
N GLU A 116 1.30 15.85 0.31
CA GLU A 116 0.74 17.13 0.76
C GLU A 116 0.34 17.11 2.23
N LEU A 117 -0.19 15.99 2.72
CA LEU A 117 -0.50 15.78 4.13
C LEU A 117 0.75 15.58 4.99
N GLY A 118 1.91 15.31 4.37
CA GLY A 118 3.15 15.03 5.07
C GLY A 118 3.15 13.67 5.78
N LEU A 119 2.49 12.66 5.21
CA LEU A 119 2.47 11.32 5.80
C LEU A 119 3.89 10.78 5.97
N ALA A 120 4.15 10.18 7.12
CA ALA A 120 5.37 9.42 7.37
C ALA A 120 5.32 8.07 6.62
N GLY A 121 4.15 7.47 6.49
CA GLY A 121 3.98 6.28 5.65
C GLY A 121 2.53 5.83 5.47
N LEU A 122 2.33 4.94 4.50
CA LEU A 122 1.03 4.42 4.12
C LEU A 122 1.12 3.05 3.44
N ALA A 123 -0.02 2.40 3.30
CA ALA A 123 -0.19 1.20 2.49
C ALA A 123 -1.50 1.27 1.69
N ILE A 124 -1.45 0.96 0.39
CA ILE A 124 -2.65 0.77 -0.43
C ILE A 124 -3.13 -0.66 -0.25
N THR A 125 -4.40 -0.85 0.12
CA THR A 125 -4.95 -2.15 0.48
C THR A 125 -6.17 -2.49 -0.37
N ASP A 126 -6.08 -2.28 -1.69
CA ASP A 126 -7.17 -2.62 -2.62
C ASP A 126 -7.64 -4.07 -2.41
N HIS A 127 -8.95 -4.29 -2.53
CA HIS A 127 -9.52 -5.64 -2.46
C HIS A 127 -8.94 -6.56 -3.53
N HIS A 128 -8.25 -7.62 -3.08
CA HIS A 128 -7.73 -8.70 -3.92
C HIS A 128 -6.85 -8.23 -5.09
N ARG A 129 -6.21 -7.06 -5.00
CA ARG A 129 -5.32 -6.50 -6.04
C ARG A 129 -4.14 -5.77 -5.41
N VAL A 130 -3.02 -5.76 -6.12
CA VAL A 130 -1.81 -4.98 -5.79
C VAL A 130 -1.45 -3.97 -6.89
N SER A 131 -2.30 -3.83 -7.91
CA SER A 131 -2.04 -2.91 -9.03
C SER A 131 -2.06 -1.44 -8.58
N GLY A 132 -2.87 -1.08 -7.58
CA GLY A 132 -2.84 0.27 -7.01
C GLY A 132 -1.52 0.58 -6.32
N PHE A 133 -1.02 -0.36 -5.50
CA PHE A 133 0.34 -0.29 -4.95
C PHE A 133 1.41 -0.13 -6.04
N GLY A 134 1.38 -0.96 -7.10
CA GLY A 134 2.37 -0.90 -8.17
C GLY A 134 2.42 0.46 -8.88
N ARG A 135 1.25 1.04 -9.19
CA ARG A 135 1.13 2.37 -9.79
C ARG A 135 1.64 3.47 -8.86
N ALA A 136 1.24 3.43 -7.60
CA ALA A 136 1.70 4.38 -6.58
C ALA A 136 3.21 4.31 -6.34
N TRP A 137 3.77 3.11 -6.30
CA TRP A 137 5.22 2.91 -6.17
C TRP A 137 5.98 3.49 -7.35
N GLN A 138 5.51 3.26 -8.58
CA GLN A 138 6.08 3.88 -9.77
C GLN A 138 6.02 5.41 -9.71
N ARG A 139 4.91 5.99 -9.22
CA ARG A 139 4.78 7.44 -9.04
C ARG A 139 5.79 7.98 -8.03
N LEU A 140 5.93 7.34 -6.87
CA LEU A 140 6.93 7.74 -5.87
C LEU A 140 8.35 7.67 -6.42
N GLN A 141 8.70 6.63 -7.19
CA GLN A 141 10.01 6.52 -7.85
C GLN A 141 10.26 7.66 -8.84
N GLN A 142 9.25 8.08 -9.61
CA GLN A 142 9.35 9.23 -10.51
C GLN A 142 9.60 10.52 -9.73
N ILE A 143 8.84 10.77 -8.65
CA ILE A 143 9.00 11.97 -7.82
C ILE A 143 10.38 11.98 -7.14
N ALA A 144 10.84 10.84 -6.60
CA ALA A 144 12.15 10.74 -5.94
C ALA A 144 13.30 11.06 -6.91
N ARG A 145 13.19 10.66 -8.18
CA ARG A 145 14.18 10.98 -9.23
C ARG A 145 14.13 12.46 -9.64
N ALA A 146 12.93 13.02 -9.79
CA ALA A 146 12.74 14.41 -10.19
C ALA A 146 13.09 15.41 -9.08
N CYS A 147 12.80 15.05 -7.82
CA CYS A 147 12.95 15.89 -6.64
C CYS A 147 13.66 15.12 -5.49
N PRO A 148 14.98 14.86 -5.57
CA PRO A 148 15.70 14.01 -4.60
C PRO A 148 15.66 14.48 -3.14
N GLN A 149 15.40 15.77 -2.91
CA GLN A 149 15.33 16.38 -1.58
C GLN A 149 13.89 16.48 -1.03
N ARG A 150 12.87 16.08 -1.80
CA ARG A 150 11.49 16.10 -1.34
C ARG A 150 11.31 15.00 -0.29
N SER A 151 10.70 15.34 0.84
CA SER A 151 10.26 14.34 1.82
C SER A 151 9.14 13.50 1.22
N LEU A 152 9.29 12.18 1.23
CA LEU A 152 8.32 11.24 0.66
C LEU A 152 7.88 10.24 1.74
N PRO A 153 6.60 9.84 1.76
CA PRO A 153 6.15 8.81 2.68
C PRO A 153 6.78 7.46 2.35
N HIS A 154 6.96 6.63 3.38
CA HIS A 154 7.21 5.21 3.15
C HIS A 154 5.92 4.55 2.61
N LEU A 155 5.99 3.89 1.46
CA LEU A 155 4.88 3.11 0.90
C LEU A 155 5.18 1.61 1.07
N TRP A 156 4.46 0.93 1.95
CA TRP A 156 4.54 -0.54 2.05
C TRP A 156 3.63 -1.19 1.02
N SER A 157 4.01 -2.40 0.56
CA SER A 157 3.05 -3.24 -0.16
C SER A 157 1.86 -3.55 0.75
N GLY A 158 0.66 -3.58 0.17
CA GLY A 158 -0.58 -3.73 0.89
C GLY A 158 -1.64 -4.44 0.03
N VAL A 159 -2.56 -5.13 0.70
CA VAL A 159 -3.76 -5.74 0.09
C VAL A 159 -4.81 -6.01 1.15
N GLU A 160 -6.09 -5.96 0.80
CA GLU A 160 -7.18 -6.50 1.62
C GLU A 160 -7.72 -7.79 1.00
N ILE A 161 -7.73 -8.88 1.78
CA ILE A 161 -8.16 -10.22 1.35
C ILE A 161 -9.25 -10.74 2.28
N ASN A 162 -10.36 -11.18 1.70
CA ASN A 162 -11.43 -11.87 2.42
C ASN A 162 -10.97 -13.25 2.94
N GLY A 163 -11.44 -13.63 4.13
CA GLY A 163 -11.23 -14.95 4.71
C GLY A 163 -12.31 -15.35 5.71
N TRP A 164 -12.53 -16.64 5.90
CA TRP A 164 -13.49 -17.17 6.87
C TRP A 164 -12.83 -17.45 8.21
N LEU A 165 -13.37 -16.86 9.27
CA LEU A 165 -12.93 -17.01 10.65
C LEU A 165 -14.14 -17.29 11.55
N ASP A 166 -14.17 -18.46 12.17
CA ASP A 166 -15.26 -18.90 13.06
C ASP A 166 -16.66 -18.59 12.50
N GLY A 167 -16.91 -18.97 11.23
CA GLY A 167 -18.21 -18.77 10.57
C GLY A 167 -18.55 -17.31 10.25
N THR A 168 -17.58 -16.40 10.33
CA THR A 168 -17.71 -14.99 9.93
C THR A 168 -16.74 -14.73 8.77
N GLU A 169 -17.22 -14.13 7.69
CA GLU A 169 -16.33 -13.58 6.67
C GLU A 169 -15.69 -12.30 7.22
N VAL A 170 -14.37 -12.31 7.32
CA VAL A 170 -13.54 -11.21 7.79
C VAL A 170 -12.64 -10.73 6.66
N HIS A 171 -12.05 -9.56 6.86
CA HIS A 171 -11.05 -9.00 5.97
C HIS A 171 -9.70 -9.00 6.68
N LEU A 172 -8.68 -9.44 5.96
CA LEU A 172 -7.30 -9.52 6.42
C LEU A 172 -6.49 -8.55 5.58
N LEU A 173 -5.82 -7.61 6.25
CA LEU A 173 -4.91 -6.68 5.61
C LEU A 173 -3.52 -7.32 5.63
N GLY A 174 -2.94 -7.52 4.45
CA GLY A 174 -1.57 -7.99 4.27
C GLY A 174 -0.63 -6.83 4.00
N TYR A 175 0.56 -6.84 4.58
CA TYR A 175 1.56 -5.76 4.43
C TYR A 175 2.99 -6.27 4.24
N ALA A 176 3.83 -5.46 3.59
CA ALA A 176 5.27 -5.69 3.46
C ALA A 176 5.65 -7.07 2.89
N PHE A 177 4.78 -7.66 2.07
CA PHE A 177 4.98 -8.93 1.38
C PHE A 177 5.48 -8.69 -0.06
N ASP A 178 6.15 -9.69 -0.64
CA ASP A 178 6.50 -9.69 -2.06
C ASP A 178 5.23 -9.83 -2.94
N PRO A 179 4.83 -8.78 -3.69
CA PRO A 179 3.61 -8.82 -4.51
C PRO A 179 3.72 -9.78 -5.71
N ASP A 180 4.93 -10.18 -6.10
CA ASP A 180 5.17 -11.16 -7.18
C ASP A 180 5.19 -12.61 -6.64
N CYS A 181 4.99 -12.82 -5.33
CA CYS A 181 5.01 -14.15 -4.72
C CYS A 181 3.89 -15.04 -5.28
N ARG A 182 4.26 -16.17 -5.86
CA ARG A 182 3.31 -17.10 -6.51
C ARG A 182 2.24 -17.67 -5.58
N LEU A 183 2.54 -17.78 -4.28
CA LEU A 183 1.58 -18.23 -3.27
C LEU A 183 0.35 -17.32 -3.18
N LEU A 184 0.52 -16.03 -3.48
CA LEU A 184 -0.54 -15.04 -3.43
C LEU A 184 -1.40 -14.98 -4.70
N SER A 185 -0.98 -15.61 -5.79
CA SER A 185 -1.63 -15.53 -7.10
C SER A 185 -3.12 -15.91 -7.09
N ARG A 186 -3.54 -16.83 -6.21
CA ARG A 186 -4.96 -17.19 -6.06
C ARG A 186 -5.78 -16.10 -5.37
N TYR A 187 -5.17 -15.31 -4.48
CA TYR A 187 -5.84 -14.27 -3.71
C TYR A 187 -5.83 -12.89 -4.40
N LEU A 188 -4.94 -12.69 -5.37
CA LEU A 188 -4.72 -11.43 -6.07
C LEU A 188 -5.40 -11.38 -7.46
N GLN A 189 -6.64 -11.87 -7.55
CA GLN A 189 -7.39 -11.98 -8.81
C GLN A 189 -8.43 -10.86 -9.02
N GLY A 190 -8.55 -9.94 -8.07
CA GLY A 190 -9.54 -8.86 -8.11
C GLY A 190 -10.96 -9.24 -7.71
N SER A 191 -11.13 -10.46 -7.20
CA SER A 191 -12.37 -10.96 -6.61
C SER A 191 -12.02 -11.93 -5.49
N ALA A 192 -12.88 -12.00 -4.48
CA ALA A 192 -12.74 -12.98 -3.42
C ALA A 192 -12.74 -14.41 -3.96
N VAL A 193 -11.87 -15.25 -3.41
CA VAL A 193 -11.91 -16.69 -3.63
C VAL A 193 -13.03 -17.26 -2.78
N PRO A 194 -14.00 -18.00 -3.34
CA PRO A 194 -15.07 -18.59 -2.56
C PRO A 194 -14.52 -19.52 -1.46
N VAL A 195 -14.97 -19.30 -0.23
CA VAL A 195 -14.74 -20.19 0.92
C VAL A 195 -13.26 -20.49 1.20
N VAL A 196 -12.47 -19.44 1.43
CA VAL A 196 -11.09 -19.56 1.93
C VAL A 196 -11.05 -19.38 3.44
N GLN A 197 -10.35 -20.26 4.16
CA GLN A 197 -10.16 -20.08 5.59
C GLN A 197 -9.14 -18.97 5.87
N ALA A 198 -9.39 -18.15 6.90
CA ALA A 198 -8.50 -17.06 7.29
C ALA A 198 -7.05 -17.54 7.51
N VAL A 199 -6.87 -18.74 8.08
CA VAL A 199 -5.55 -19.35 8.29
C VAL A 199 -4.78 -19.59 6.99
N GLU A 200 -5.45 -19.91 5.88
CA GLU A 200 -4.78 -20.10 4.58
C GLU A 200 -4.22 -18.76 4.06
N VAL A 201 -4.99 -17.68 4.22
CA VAL A 201 -4.56 -16.33 3.82
C VAL A 201 -3.41 -15.85 4.69
N ILE A 202 -3.51 -16.05 6.01
CA ILE A 202 -2.47 -15.67 6.98
C ILE A 202 -1.15 -16.35 6.61
N ASN A 203 -1.16 -17.68 6.46
CA ASN A 203 0.02 -18.46 6.11
C ASN A 203 0.61 -18.02 4.77
N ALA A 204 -0.21 -17.81 3.75
CA ALA A 204 0.28 -17.39 2.43
C ALA A 204 0.95 -16.00 2.47
N LEU A 205 0.41 -15.05 3.24
CA LEU A 205 1.01 -13.72 3.42
C LEU A 205 2.32 -13.79 4.21
N HIS A 206 2.38 -14.58 5.28
CA HIS A 206 3.61 -14.80 6.05
C HIS A 206 4.70 -15.50 5.22
N GLU A 207 4.34 -16.51 4.44
CA GLU A 207 5.26 -17.19 3.52
C GLU A 207 5.75 -16.26 2.40
N ALA A 208 4.97 -15.25 2.03
CA ALA A 208 5.38 -14.16 1.14
C ALA A 208 6.23 -13.07 1.83
N GLY A 209 6.59 -13.27 3.10
CA GLY A 209 7.41 -12.34 3.90
C GLY A 209 6.63 -11.22 4.58
N GLY A 210 5.31 -11.20 4.44
CA GLY A 210 4.45 -10.13 4.94
C GLY A 210 4.01 -10.28 6.40
N MET A 211 3.23 -9.29 6.82
CA MET A 211 2.52 -9.24 8.11
C MET A 211 1.01 -9.13 7.87
N VAL A 212 0.21 -9.61 8.82
CA VAL A 212 -1.24 -9.72 8.67
C VAL A 212 -1.98 -9.06 9.82
N VAL A 213 -3.03 -8.30 9.49
CA VAL A 213 -3.86 -7.57 10.44
C VAL A 213 -5.32 -7.92 10.24
N LEU A 214 -6.06 -8.14 11.33
CA LEU A 214 -7.52 -8.23 11.26
C LEU A 214 -8.11 -6.81 11.05
N ALA A 215 -8.76 -6.58 9.92
CA ALA A 215 -9.35 -5.30 9.58
C ALA A 215 -10.62 -5.03 10.40
N HIS A 216 -10.83 -3.76 10.77
CA HIS A 216 -12.04 -3.19 11.36
C HIS A 216 -12.95 -4.18 12.11
N PRO A 217 -12.47 -4.82 13.20
CA PRO A 217 -13.10 -6.00 13.81
C PRO A 217 -14.52 -5.75 14.33
N ALA A 218 -14.89 -4.51 14.66
CA ALA A 218 -16.25 -4.16 15.10
C ALA A 218 -17.25 -3.91 13.95
N ARG A 219 -16.89 -4.16 12.68
CA ARG A 219 -17.84 -4.12 11.54
C ARG A 219 -18.63 -5.42 11.37
N TYR A 220 -18.12 -6.52 11.89
CA TYR A 220 -18.68 -7.84 11.64
C TYR A 220 -19.89 -8.13 12.54
N GLY A 221 -20.74 -9.08 12.12
CA GLY A 221 -21.89 -9.56 12.90
C GLY A 221 -21.51 -10.38 14.14
N ARG A 222 -20.24 -10.34 14.58
CA ARG A 222 -19.68 -11.11 15.69
C ARG A 222 -18.90 -10.19 16.63
N SER A 223 -18.89 -10.52 17.92
CA SER A 223 -18.22 -9.68 18.92
C SER A 223 -16.71 -9.61 18.70
N VAL A 224 -16.13 -8.43 18.90
CA VAL A 224 -14.66 -8.24 18.91
C VAL A 224 -13.98 -9.10 19.97
N THR A 225 -14.67 -9.38 21.08
CA THR A 225 -14.17 -10.25 22.16
C THR A 225 -14.11 -11.73 21.78
N GLU A 226 -14.71 -12.12 20.66
CA GLU A 226 -14.59 -13.47 20.10
C GLU A 226 -13.64 -13.48 18.91
N LEU A 227 -13.80 -12.52 17.99
CA LEU A 227 -13.04 -12.48 16.74
C LEU A 227 -11.55 -12.19 16.95
N ILE A 228 -11.18 -11.22 17.80
CA ILE A 228 -9.76 -10.88 18.00
C ILE A 228 -9.00 -12.05 18.62
N PRO A 229 -9.48 -12.72 19.69
CA PRO A 229 -8.84 -13.93 20.18
C PRO A 229 -8.75 -15.05 19.15
N ALA A 230 -9.78 -15.22 18.31
CA ALA A 230 -9.76 -16.22 17.25
C ALA A 230 -8.69 -15.93 16.20
N ALA A 231 -8.61 -14.68 15.72
CA ALA A 231 -7.57 -14.25 14.79
C ALA A 231 -6.17 -14.38 15.41
N ALA A 232 -5.99 -13.99 16.68
CA ALA A 232 -4.72 -14.13 17.39
C ALA A 232 -4.26 -15.59 17.47
N ARG A 233 -5.16 -16.55 17.71
CA ARG A 233 -4.83 -17.99 17.69
C ARG A 233 -4.39 -18.50 16.31
N LEU A 234 -4.83 -17.85 15.24
CA LEU A 234 -4.39 -18.17 13.87
C LEU A 234 -3.09 -17.46 13.48
N GLY A 235 -2.59 -16.55 14.32
CA GLY A 235 -1.29 -15.92 14.14
C GLY A 235 -1.30 -14.57 13.42
N VAL A 236 -2.41 -13.82 13.39
CA VAL A 236 -2.34 -12.42 12.93
C VAL A 236 -1.33 -11.63 13.77
N ASP A 237 -0.63 -10.68 13.15
CA ASP A 237 0.37 -9.84 13.80
C ASP A 237 -0.23 -8.62 14.48
N GLY A 238 -1.41 -8.16 14.00
CA GLY A 238 -2.04 -6.94 14.47
C GLY A 238 -3.55 -6.93 14.32
N VAL A 239 -4.15 -5.85 14.82
CA VAL A 239 -5.58 -5.56 14.67
C VAL A 239 -5.79 -4.08 14.38
N GLU A 240 -6.68 -3.79 13.43
CA GLU A 240 -7.04 -2.42 13.11
C GLU A 240 -7.85 -1.80 14.26
N THR A 241 -7.18 -0.94 14.99
CA THR A 241 -7.59 -0.47 16.30
C THR A 241 -8.22 0.92 16.20
N TYR A 242 -7.57 1.80 15.44
CA TYR A 242 -8.00 3.16 15.24
C TYR A 242 -8.78 3.25 13.93
N TYR A 243 -10.08 2.99 14.03
CA TYR A 243 -11.01 2.96 12.91
C TYR A 243 -12.29 3.77 13.21
N ALA A 244 -12.83 4.42 12.17
CA ALA A 244 -13.96 5.33 12.25
C ALA A 244 -15.32 4.65 11.96
N TYR A 245 -15.80 3.80 12.87
CA TYR A 245 -17.07 3.06 12.72
C TYR A 245 -18.32 3.94 12.51
N LYS A 246 -18.33 5.16 13.05
CA LYS A 246 -19.43 6.13 12.84
C LYS A 246 -19.25 7.05 11.63
N ASN A 247 -18.15 6.90 10.90
CA ASN A 247 -17.79 7.71 9.74
C ASN A 247 -17.97 9.24 9.96
N PRO A 248 -17.37 9.82 11.02
CA PRO A 248 -17.45 11.24 11.28
C PRO A 248 -16.65 12.06 10.26
N ILE A 249 -17.01 13.33 10.13
CA ILE A 249 -16.27 14.35 9.37
C ILE A 249 -16.01 15.51 10.33
N PRO A 250 -14.75 15.80 10.70
CA PRO A 250 -13.51 15.14 10.27
C PRO A 250 -13.41 13.68 10.72
N TRP A 251 -12.59 12.89 10.03
CA TRP A 251 -12.30 11.51 10.42
C TRP A 251 -11.69 11.48 11.83
N GLN A 252 -12.20 10.60 12.67
CA GLN A 252 -11.66 10.31 14.00
C GLN A 252 -12.02 8.85 14.37
N PRO A 253 -11.14 8.15 15.09
CA PRO A 253 -11.43 6.78 15.52
C PRO A 253 -12.61 6.78 16.50
N SER A 254 -13.35 5.67 16.56
CA SER A 254 -14.49 5.56 17.47
C SER A 254 -14.00 5.22 18.88
N PRO A 255 -14.12 6.11 19.88
CA PRO A 255 -13.41 5.94 21.15
C PRO A 255 -13.80 4.69 21.93
N MET A 256 -15.09 4.33 21.90
CA MET A 256 -15.60 3.14 22.59
C MET A 256 -15.04 1.84 22.00
N GLN A 257 -15.10 1.68 20.67
CA GLN A 257 -14.55 0.52 19.99
C GLN A 257 -13.02 0.49 20.13
N THR A 258 -12.36 1.63 19.95
CA THR A 258 -10.90 1.77 20.10
C THR A 258 -10.44 1.26 21.46
N ARG A 259 -11.12 1.67 22.54
CA ARG A 259 -10.77 1.21 23.89
C ARG A 259 -10.80 -0.32 24.01
N VAL A 260 -11.89 -0.95 23.57
CA VAL A 260 -12.06 -2.40 23.68
C VAL A 260 -11.06 -3.16 22.81
N VAL A 261 -10.83 -2.68 21.58
CA VAL A 261 -9.86 -3.31 20.67
C VAL A 261 -8.44 -3.18 21.21
N ARG A 262 -8.05 -2.03 21.78
CA ARG A 262 -6.74 -1.83 22.43
C ARG A 262 -6.51 -2.71 23.64
N GLU A 263 -7.53 -2.89 24.48
CA GLU A 263 -7.44 -3.79 25.63
C GLU A 263 -7.19 -5.23 25.16
N LEU A 264 -7.83 -5.65 24.06
CA LEU A 264 -7.63 -6.97 23.46
C LEU A 264 -6.28 -7.08 22.75
N SER A 265 -5.84 -6.10 21.96
CA SER A 265 -4.54 -6.13 21.29
C SER A 265 -3.40 -6.28 22.28
N ALA A 266 -3.43 -5.52 23.38
CA ALA A 266 -2.48 -5.63 24.48
C ALA A 266 -2.51 -7.02 25.15
N THR A 267 -3.71 -7.58 25.35
CA THR A 267 -3.89 -8.92 25.94
C THR A 267 -3.27 -10.03 25.09
N TYR A 268 -3.37 -9.92 23.77
CA TYR A 268 -2.90 -10.93 22.82
C TYR A 268 -1.53 -10.61 22.20
N GLY A 269 -0.87 -9.52 22.60
CA GLY A 269 0.44 -9.12 22.07
C GLY A 269 0.41 -8.70 20.60
N LEU A 270 -0.71 -8.14 20.13
CA LEU A 270 -0.91 -7.70 18.75
C LEU A 270 -0.51 -6.23 18.57
N PHE A 271 -0.03 -5.87 17.38
CA PHE A 271 0.17 -4.47 17.02
C PHE A 271 -1.18 -3.74 16.84
N ASP A 272 -1.25 -2.51 17.36
CA ASP A 272 -2.32 -1.57 17.05
C ASP A 272 -2.05 -0.93 15.68
N THR A 273 -3.02 -0.96 14.76
CA THR A 273 -2.93 -0.25 13.48
C THR A 273 -4.08 0.75 13.28
N CYS A 274 -3.97 1.57 12.24
CA CYS A 274 -4.92 2.62 11.91
C CYS A 274 -5.13 2.74 10.40
N GLY A 275 -6.34 3.13 9.98
CA GLY A 275 -6.62 3.30 8.56
C GLY A 275 -7.94 4.02 8.34
N THR A 276 -8.02 4.77 7.24
CA THR A 276 -9.28 5.48 6.95
C THR A 276 -10.34 4.60 6.35
N ASP A 277 -9.94 3.51 5.69
CA ASP A 277 -10.78 2.69 4.84
C ASP A 277 -11.45 3.54 3.75
N THR A 278 -10.69 4.52 3.21
CA THR A 278 -11.23 5.45 2.22
C THR A 278 -11.53 4.76 0.90
N HIS A 279 -12.76 4.94 0.43
CA HIS A 279 -13.20 4.63 -0.92
C HIS A 279 -13.47 5.92 -1.72
N GLY A 280 -13.22 7.07 -1.11
CA GLY A 280 -13.58 8.38 -1.61
C GLY A 280 -12.47 9.04 -2.40
N PRO A 281 -12.66 10.31 -2.81
CA PRO A 281 -11.63 11.11 -3.44
C PRO A 281 -10.64 11.73 -2.43
N SER A 282 -10.70 11.38 -1.13
CA SER A 282 -9.88 12.01 -0.09
C SER A 282 -9.33 11.00 0.92
N LEU A 283 -8.05 11.14 1.24
CA LEU A 283 -7.41 10.42 2.35
C LEU A 283 -7.91 10.83 3.74
N LEU A 284 -8.69 11.91 3.85
CA LEU A 284 -9.14 12.47 5.14
C LEU A 284 -10.52 11.97 5.60
N SER A 285 -11.15 11.07 4.85
CA SER A 285 -12.49 10.53 5.13
C SER A 285 -12.59 9.07 4.64
N ARG A 286 -13.68 8.37 4.97
CA ARG A 286 -13.88 6.95 4.59
C ARG A 286 -14.65 6.73 3.28
N LEU A 287 -15.56 7.65 2.91
CA LEU A 287 -16.72 7.38 2.03
C LEU A 287 -16.43 6.91 0.60
#